data_AF-A0A9Q1C7N5-F1
#
_entry.id   AF-A0A9Q1C7N5-F1
#
_cell.length_a   1.000
_cell.length_b   1.000
_cell.length_c   1.000
_cell.angle_alpha   90.00
_cell.angle_beta   90.00
_cell.angle_gamma   90.00
#
_symmetry.space_group_name_H-M   'P 1'
#
loop_
_entity.id
_entity.type
_entity.pdbx_description
1 polymer ?
#
loop_
_entity_poly.entity_id
_entity_poly.type
_entity_poly.pdbx_seq_one_letter_code
_entity_poly.pdbx_strand_id
1 'polypeptide(L)'
;MDRARAEVEEIENKEEYAALKQLEIERANKYKNVWPQETFSYPWLKEQLEIDTKDKKYVFIKDESFAIKDHVEYLPDVPTRHAFLIRHPQEVYTSFKNASVNAADFIQFSWEDYHIGDNLPYMPVKDLYKEHYDNWKYVMENLDSDPVIIDGFDLASQPEVILPKFFEKLGVPYKESYLQWNGDPELVYSTWRGSSEFVILGSKTTATSRAVESTRFEPPKYPRGTSRPEWKITDELKEYIEGAMPYYEEMYENRLT
;
A
#
# COMPACT_ATOMS: atom_id res chain seq x y z
N MET A 1 -0.16 7.42 -23.25
CA MET A 1 -1.18 6.41 -22.91
C MET A 1 -1.19 5.25 -23.90
N ASP A 2 -1.09 5.48 -25.21
CA ASP A 2 -1.25 4.42 -26.22
C ASP A 2 -0.15 3.34 -26.20
N ARG A 3 1.10 3.71 -25.89
CA ARG A 3 2.22 2.75 -25.82
C ARG A 3 2.11 1.80 -24.63
N ALA A 4 1.81 2.31 -23.43
CA ALA A 4 1.65 1.48 -22.24
C ALA A 4 0.43 0.54 -22.35
N ARG A 5 -0.67 0.99 -22.99
CA ARG A 5 -1.82 0.14 -23.30
C ARG A 5 -1.45 -0.97 -24.28
N ALA A 6 -0.70 -0.65 -25.35
CA ALA A 6 -0.24 -1.64 -26.32
C ALA A 6 0.72 -2.66 -25.69
N GLU A 7 1.63 -2.23 -24.81
CA GLU A 7 2.56 -3.12 -24.09
C GLU A 7 1.81 -4.02 -23.09
N VAL A 8 0.78 -3.50 -22.40
CA VAL A 8 -0.10 -4.32 -21.54
C VAL A 8 -0.90 -5.31 -22.38
N GLU A 9 -1.56 -4.88 -23.47
CA GLU A 9 -2.29 -5.77 -24.37
C GLU A 9 -1.38 -6.87 -24.95
N GLU A 10 -0.12 -6.55 -25.29
CA GLU A 10 0.85 -7.53 -25.75
C GLU A 10 1.19 -8.56 -24.68
N ILE A 11 1.35 -8.12 -23.41
CA ILE A 11 1.55 -9.03 -22.27
C ILE A 11 0.30 -9.88 -22.03
N GLU A 12 -0.89 -9.30 -22.10
CA GLU A 12 -2.15 -10.00 -21.86
C GLU A 12 -2.42 -11.10 -22.88
N ASN A 13 -1.88 -10.95 -24.09
CA ASN A 13 -2.00 -11.93 -25.17
C ASN A 13 -0.96 -13.06 -25.10
N LYS A 14 -0.02 -13.05 -24.15
CA LYS A 14 0.95 -14.15 -23.98
C LYS A 14 0.30 -15.35 -23.30
N GLU A 15 0.60 -16.56 -23.77
CA GLU A 15 0.11 -17.81 -23.16
C GLU A 15 0.49 -17.94 -21.68
N GLU A 16 1.66 -17.42 -21.31
CA GLU A 16 2.15 -17.37 -19.92
C GLU A 16 1.23 -16.52 -19.03
N TYR A 17 0.68 -15.42 -19.55
CA TYR A 17 -0.27 -14.58 -18.82
C TYR A 17 -1.64 -15.26 -18.69
N ALA A 18 -2.10 -15.96 -19.73
CA ALA A 18 -3.32 -16.76 -19.65
C ALA A 18 -3.20 -17.88 -18.59
N ALA A 19 -2.04 -18.53 -18.49
CA ALA A 19 -1.77 -19.53 -17.45
C ALA A 19 -1.75 -18.92 -16.05
N LEU A 20 -1.21 -17.70 -15.89
CA LEU A 20 -1.25 -16.95 -14.63
C LEU A 20 -2.69 -16.60 -14.22
N LYS A 21 -3.52 -16.09 -15.15
CA LYS A 21 -4.95 -15.81 -14.88
C LYS A 21 -5.71 -17.09 -14.50
N GLN A 22 -5.46 -18.20 -15.16
CA GLN A 22 -6.10 -19.48 -14.82
C GLN A 22 -5.70 -19.95 -13.41
N LEU A 23 -4.42 -19.84 -13.07
CA LEU A 23 -3.91 -20.16 -11.73
C LEU A 23 -4.48 -19.21 -10.66
N GLU A 24 -4.69 -17.95 -10.99
CA GLU A 24 -5.35 -16.97 -10.14
C GLU A 24 -6.79 -17.38 -9.82
N ILE A 25 -7.58 -17.74 -10.85
CA ILE A 25 -8.96 -18.20 -10.70
C ILE A 25 -9.03 -19.46 -9.84
N GLU A 26 -8.16 -20.45 -10.08
CA GLU A 26 -8.10 -21.67 -9.28
C GLU A 26 -7.79 -21.39 -7.81
N ARG A 27 -6.92 -20.42 -7.54
CA ARG A 27 -6.57 -20.01 -6.18
C ARG A 27 -7.66 -19.17 -5.52
N ALA A 28 -8.34 -18.27 -6.24
CA ALA A 28 -9.51 -17.57 -5.74
C ALA A 28 -10.61 -18.56 -5.33
N ASN A 29 -10.81 -19.63 -6.12
CA ASN A 29 -11.75 -20.69 -5.77
C ASN A 29 -11.33 -21.50 -4.54
N LYS A 30 -10.02 -21.56 -4.22
CA LYS A 30 -9.52 -22.21 -3.00
C LYS A 30 -9.85 -21.40 -1.74
N TYR A 31 -9.74 -20.06 -1.79
CA TYR A 31 -9.90 -19.19 -0.63
C TYR A 31 -11.18 -18.35 -0.72
N LYS A 32 -12.18 -18.72 0.10
CA LYS A 32 -13.52 -18.07 0.10
C LYS A 32 -13.51 -16.58 0.49
N ASN A 33 -12.40 -16.10 1.05
CA ASN A 33 -12.16 -14.73 1.48
C ASN A 33 -11.46 -13.88 0.41
N VAL A 34 -11.21 -14.43 -0.77
CA VAL A 34 -10.53 -13.76 -1.87
C VAL A 34 -11.44 -13.80 -3.10
N TRP A 35 -11.49 -12.72 -3.87
CA TRP A 35 -12.34 -12.61 -5.05
C TRP A 35 -11.54 -12.18 -6.29
N PRO A 36 -12.00 -12.51 -7.51
CA PRO A 36 -11.43 -11.95 -8.74
C PRO A 36 -11.48 -10.41 -8.72
N GLN A 37 -10.46 -9.76 -9.27
CA GLN A 37 -10.33 -8.29 -9.30
C GLN A 37 -11.56 -7.61 -9.94
N GLU A 38 -12.20 -8.25 -10.92
CA GLU A 38 -13.39 -7.76 -11.63
C GLU A 38 -14.64 -7.65 -10.73
N THR A 39 -14.62 -8.28 -9.56
CA THR A 39 -15.68 -8.15 -8.56
C THR A 39 -15.66 -6.78 -7.89
N PHE A 40 -14.49 -6.14 -7.82
CA PHE A 40 -14.28 -4.94 -7.03
C PHE A 40 -14.76 -3.70 -7.80
N SER A 41 -15.74 -3.02 -7.22
CA SER A 41 -16.17 -1.68 -7.59
C SER A 41 -16.41 -0.87 -6.32
N TYR A 42 -16.35 0.46 -6.39
CA TYR A 42 -16.59 1.29 -5.20
C TYR A 42 -17.94 1.05 -4.52
N PRO A 43 -19.08 0.96 -5.24
CA PRO A 43 -20.38 0.63 -4.62
C PRO A 43 -20.35 -0.72 -3.92
N TRP A 44 -19.80 -1.74 -4.58
CA TRP A 44 -19.73 -3.09 -4.01
C TRP A 44 -18.86 -3.12 -2.74
N LEU A 45 -17.71 -2.44 -2.77
CA LEU A 45 -16.81 -2.37 -1.62
C LEU A 45 -17.49 -1.68 -0.43
N LYS A 46 -18.19 -0.56 -0.66
CA LYS A 46 -19.00 0.11 0.38
C LYS A 46 -20.00 -0.85 1.01
N GLU A 47 -20.77 -1.57 0.19
CA GLU A 47 -21.73 -2.57 0.67
C GLU A 47 -21.04 -3.64 1.53
N GLN A 48 -19.86 -4.14 1.14
CA GLN A 48 -19.14 -5.15 1.92
C GLN A 48 -18.61 -4.62 3.26
N LEU A 49 -18.15 -3.37 3.29
CA LEU A 49 -17.59 -2.73 4.49
C LEU A 49 -18.67 -2.36 5.51
N GLU A 50 -19.92 -2.20 5.07
CA GLU A 50 -21.08 -1.91 5.93
C GLU A 50 -21.76 -3.17 6.50
N ILE A 51 -21.29 -4.38 6.11
CA ILE A 51 -21.79 -5.63 6.68
C ILE A 51 -21.35 -5.76 8.13
N ASP A 52 -22.32 -5.86 9.04
CA ASP A 52 -22.08 -6.20 10.44
C ASP A 52 -21.53 -7.63 10.59
N THR A 53 -20.22 -7.73 10.77
CA THR A 53 -19.54 -8.97 11.12
C THR A 53 -19.76 -9.27 12.61
N LYS A 54 -20.87 -9.92 12.95
CA LYS A 54 -21.26 -10.25 14.34
C LYS A 54 -20.17 -10.93 15.19
N ASP A 55 -19.15 -11.52 14.56
CA ASP A 55 -18.03 -12.21 15.21
C ASP A 55 -16.76 -11.36 15.36
N LYS A 56 -16.70 -10.16 14.77
CA LYS A 56 -15.54 -9.24 14.86
C LYS A 56 -15.92 -7.94 15.55
N LYS A 57 -15.05 -7.49 16.45
CA LYS A 57 -15.20 -6.21 17.14
C LYS A 57 -14.65 -5.02 16.33
N TYR A 58 -13.66 -5.28 15.48
CA TYR A 58 -12.95 -4.26 14.70
C TYR A 58 -12.64 -4.83 13.31
N VAL A 59 -12.71 -3.99 12.30
CA VAL A 59 -12.28 -4.28 10.93
C VAL A 59 -11.16 -3.29 10.59
N PHE A 60 -10.02 -3.81 10.14
CA PHE A 60 -8.92 -2.98 9.64
C PHE A 60 -8.92 -3.04 8.12
N ILE A 61 -8.89 -1.86 7.50
CA ILE A 61 -8.83 -1.70 6.04
C ILE A 61 -7.53 -0.96 5.75
N LYS A 62 -6.78 -1.45 4.75
CA LYS A 62 -5.60 -0.76 4.22
C LYS A 62 -5.79 -0.62 2.74
N ASP A 63 -5.60 0.60 2.24
CA ASP A 63 -5.48 0.88 0.82
C ASP A 63 -4.52 2.06 0.60
N GLU A 64 -4.16 2.32 -0.64
CA GLU A 64 -3.45 3.54 -1.03
C GLU A 64 -4.41 4.73 -1.08
N SER A 65 -4.00 5.90 -0.59
CA SER A 65 -4.91 7.05 -0.46
C SER A 65 -5.45 7.59 -1.79
N PHE A 66 -4.71 7.40 -2.89
CA PHE A 66 -5.19 7.79 -4.21
C PHE A 66 -6.33 6.88 -4.72
N ALA A 67 -6.53 5.70 -4.12
CA ALA A 67 -7.56 4.76 -4.56
C ALA A 67 -8.98 5.26 -4.27
N ILE A 68 -9.19 6.14 -3.28
CA ILE A 68 -10.52 6.71 -2.99
C ILE A 68 -10.68 8.14 -3.52
N LYS A 69 -9.65 8.65 -4.19
CA LYS A 69 -9.68 10.00 -4.77
C LYS A 69 -10.83 10.08 -5.78
N ASP A 70 -11.62 11.15 -5.70
CA ASP A 70 -12.81 11.40 -6.52
C ASP A 70 -13.96 10.39 -6.32
N HIS A 71 -13.87 9.57 -5.28
CA HIS A 71 -14.83 8.50 -4.95
C HIS A 71 -15.18 8.47 -3.45
N VAL A 72 -15.02 9.60 -2.76
CA VAL A 72 -15.23 9.74 -1.31
C VAL A 72 -16.67 9.42 -0.89
N GLU A 73 -17.65 9.53 -1.80
CA GLU A 73 -19.03 9.12 -1.59
C GLU A 73 -19.21 7.62 -1.33
N TYR A 74 -18.19 6.82 -1.67
CA TYR A 74 -18.18 5.38 -1.45
C TYR A 74 -17.45 4.95 -0.17
N LEU A 75 -17.00 5.89 0.65
CA LEU A 75 -16.55 5.55 2.01
C LEU A 75 -17.72 4.95 2.81
N PRO A 76 -17.48 3.95 3.68
CA PRO A 76 -18.55 3.26 4.38
C PRO A 76 -19.22 4.18 5.42
N ASP A 77 -20.55 4.09 5.54
CA ASP A 77 -21.35 4.84 6.51
C ASP A 77 -21.43 4.08 7.84
N VAL A 78 -20.25 3.87 8.42
CA VAL A 78 -20.07 3.23 9.72
C VAL A 78 -19.06 4.01 10.55
N PRO A 79 -19.13 3.95 11.90
CA PRO A 79 -18.12 4.56 12.75
C PRO A 79 -16.71 4.10 12.37
N THR A 80 -15.91 5.04 11.87
CA THR A 80 -14.57 4.77 11.32
C THR A 80 -13.54 5.69 11.98
N ARG A 81 -12.36 5.15 12.25
CA ARG A 81 -11.17 5.92 12.63
C ARG A 81 -10.15 5.81 11.52
N HIS A 82 -9.46 6.91 11.24
CA HIS A 82 -8.52 6.98 10.11
C HIS A 82 -7.08 7.04 10.60
N ALA A 83 -6.21 6.39 9.84
CA ALA A 83 -4.78 6.41 10.07
C ALA A 83 -4.01 6.55 8.76
N PHE A 84 -2.98 7.39 8.75
CA PHE A 84 -2.13 7.68 7.61
C PHE A 84 -0.72 7.22 7.90
N LEU A 85 -0.19 6.32 7.07
CA LEU A 85 1.19 5.84 7.17
C LEU A 85 2.05 6.64 6.19
N ILE A 86 2.97 7.43 6.71
CA ILE A 86 3.92 8.21 5.92
C ILE A 86 5.32 7.60 5.97
N ARG A 87 6.13 7.94 4.98
CA ARG A 87 7.55 7.60 4.91
C ARG A 87 8.27 8.72 4.17
N HIS A 88 9.57 8.87 4.35
CA HIS A 88 10.31 9.92 3.67
C HIS A 88 10.25 9.76 2.13
N PRO A 89 9.98 10.83 1.34
CA PRO A 89 9.83 10.75 -0.12
C PRO A 89 10.98 10.07 -0.85
N GLN A 90 12.23 10.41 -0.51
CA GLN A 90 13.40 9.77 -1.10
C GLN A 90 13.39 8.24 -0.96
N GLU A 91 12.98 7.72 0.20
CA GLU A 91 12.90 6.28 0.44
C GLU A 91 11.77 5.64 -0.37
N VAL A 92 10.62 6.31 -0.46
CA VAL A 92 9.44 5.81 -1.18
C VAL A 92 9.72 5.76 -2.67
N TYR A 93 10.15 6.87 -3.28
CA TYR A 93 10.33 6.95 -4.73
C TYR A 93 11.42 6.01 -5.26
N THR A 94 12.54 5.88 -4.54
CA THR A 94 13.59 4.93 -4.91
C THR A 94 13.16 3.46 -4.72
N SER A 95 12.46 3.15 -3.62
CA SER A 95 11.91 1.81 -3.38
C SER A 95 10.84 1.45 -4.40
N PHE A 96 10.00 2.42 -4.79
CA PHE A 96 8.95 2.24 -5.78
C PHE A 96 9.56 2.00 -7.16
N LYS A 97 10.53 2.83 -7.59
CA LYS A 97 11.28 2.58 -8.83
C LYS A 97 11.93 1.21 -8.85
N ASN A 98 12.56 0.79 -7.74
CA ASN A 98 13.13 -0.55 -7.64
C ASN A 98 12.06 -1.63 -7.78
N ALA A 99 10.92 -1.49 -7.09
CA ALA A 99 9.82 -2.44 -7.21
C ALA A 99 9.33 -2.53 -8.66
N SER A 100 9.10 -1.41 -9.33
CA SER A 100 8.59 -1.36 -10.71
C SER A 100 9.58 -1.92 -11.74
N VAL A 101 10.87 -1.61 -11.62
CA VAL A 101 11.93 -2.16 -12.47
C VAL A 101 12.03 -3.69 -12.35
N ASN A 102 11.74 -4.22 -11.15
CA ASN A 102 11.81 -5.65 -10.86
C ASN A 102 10.43 -6.35 -10.81
N ALA A 103 9.33 -5.65 -11.13
CA ALA A 103 7.98 -6.18 -11.01
C ALA A 103 7.57 -7.05 -12.21
N ALA A 104 8.25 -6.90 -13.35
CA ALA A 104 7.96 -7.66 -14.56
C ALA A 104 9.01 -8.76 -14.76
N ASP A 105 8.65 -10.00 -14.44
CA ASP A 105 9.41 -11.19 -14.87
C ASP A 105 9.51 -11.28 -16.41
N PHE A 106 8.66 -10.54 -17.14
CA PHE A 106 8.55 -10.59 -18.60
C PHE A 106 9.24 -9.45 -19.34
N ILE A 107 9.58 -8.33 -18.68
CA ILE A 107 10.28 -7.18 -19.26
C ILE A 107 11.18 -6.54 -18.20
N GLN A 108 12.48 -6.79 -18.28
CA GLN A 108 13.46 -6.10 -17.44
C GLN A 108 13.84 -4.77 -18.09
N PHE A 109 13.46 -3.66 -17.45
CA PHE A 109 14.01 -2.36 -17.78
C PHE A 109 15.32 -2.13 -17.01
N SER A 110 16.24 -1.36 -17.58
CA SER A 110 17.38 -0.87 -16.79
C SER A 110 16.89 0.22 -15.82
N TRP A 111 17.62 0.43 -14.72
CA TRP A 111 17.29 1.49 -13.76
C TRP A 111 17.29 2.86 -14.43
N GLU A 112 18.27 3.12 -15.29
CA GLU A 112 18.44 4.38 -16.00
C GLU A 112 17.36 4.63 -17.07
N ASP A 113 16.87 3.58 -17.73
CA ASP A 113 15.87 3.73 -18.82
C ASP A 113 14.42 3.73 -18.33
N TYR A 114 14.17 3.33 -17.08
CA TYR A 114 12.82 3.27 -16.52
C TYR A 114 12.40 4.60 -15.87
N HIS A 115 11.38 5.25 -16.43
CA HIS A 115 10.81 6.49 -15.90
C HIS A 115 9.46 6.20 -15.22
N ILE A 116 9.43 6.24 -13.88
CA ILE A 116 8.25 5.79 -13.11
C ILE A 116 6.97 6.59 -13.43
N GLY A 117 7.07 7.83 -13.91
CA GLY A 117 5.89 8.61 -14.34
C GLY A 117 5.36 8.25 -15.72
N ASP A 118 6.23 7.78 -16.62
CA ASP A 118 5.87 7.51 -18.01
C ASP A 118 5.42 6.06 -18.19
N ASN A 119 6.08 5.16 -17.44
CA ASN A 119 5.85 3.72 -17.49
C ASN A 119 4.68 3.25 -16.62
N LEU A 120 4.13 4.10 -15.75
CA LEU A 120 2.96 3.81 -14.90
C LEU A 120 1.86 4.87 -15.05
N PRO A 121 1.28 5.06 -16.24
CA PRO A 121 0.38 6.18 -16.52
C PRO A 121 -0.98 6.10 -15.82
N TYR A 122 -1.28 4.98 -15.13
CA TYR A 122 -2.51 4.77 -14.38
C TYR A 122 -2.38 5.18 -12.90
N MET A 123 -1.19 5.55 -12.43
CA MET A 123 -0.96 6.04 -11.07
C MET A 123 -0.52 7.51 -11.08
N PRO A 124 -0.97 8.33 -10.13
CA PRO A 124 -0.52 9.72 -10.00
C PRO A 124 0.86 9.76 -9.34
N VAL A 125 1.87 9.14 -9.95
CA VAL A 125 3.19 8.89 -9.32
C VAL A 125 3.85 10.18 -8.82
N LYS A 126 3.81 11.24 -9.64
CA LYS A 126 4.34 12.56 -9.27
C LYS A 126 3.60 13.19 -8.08
N ASP A 127 2.29 12.94 -7.96
CA ASP A 127 1.42 13.58 -6.98
C ASP A 127 1.08 12.68 -5.77
N LEU A 128 1.72 11.52 -5.61
CA LEU A 128 1.40 10.54 -4.54
C LEU A 128 1.28 11.18 -3.15
N TYR A 129 2.23 12.04 -2.77
CA TYR A 129 2.21 12.71 -1.48
C TYR A 129 1.17 13.81 -1.38
N LYS A 130 0.90 14.51 -2.49
CA LYS A 130 -0.17 15.49 -2.55
C LYS A 130 -1.53 14.83 -2.35
N GLU A 131 -1.78 13.71 -3.03
CA GLU A 131 -3.04 12.95 -2.87
C GLU A 131 -3.21 12.41 -1.45
N HIS A 132 -2.12 11.90 -0.86
CA HIS A 132 -2.13 11.41 0.52
C HIS A 132 -2.43 12.54 1.52
N TYR A 133 -1.81 13.70 1.32
CA TYR A 133 -2.02 14.91 2.12
C TYR A 133 -3.43 15.48 1.98
N ASP A 134 -3.93 15.61 0.75
CA ASP A 134 -5.28 16.13 0.48
C ASP A 134 -6.34 15.20 1.10
N ASN A 135 -6.13 13.88 1.03
CA ASN A 135 -6.99 12.90 1.69
C ASN A 135 -6.98 13.07 3.22
N TRP A 136 -5.79 13.28 3.82
CA TRP A 136 -5.67 13.58 5.25
C TRP A 136 -6.43 14.84 5.66
N LYS A 137 -6.30 15.93 4.91
CA LYS A 137 -7.05 17.17 5.16
C LYS A 137 -8.55 16.95 5.03
N TYR A 138 -8.99 16.28 3.97
CA TYR A 138 -10.40 15.95 3.77
C TYR A 138 -10.97 15.14 4.94
N VAL A 139 -10.27 14.09 5.37
CA VAL A 139 -10.69 13.27 6.51
C VAL A 139 -10.80 14.10 7.78
N MET A 140 -9.79 14.94 8.07
CA MET A 140 -9.77 15.80 9.25
C MET A 140 -10.95 16.78 9.29
N GLU A 141 -11.30 17.35 8.13
CA GLU A 141 -12.36 18.34 8.02
C GLU A 141 -13.77 17.73 8.01
N ASN A 142 -13.93 16.49 7.53
CA ASN A 142 -15.24 15.94 7.19
C ASN A 142 -15.63 14.62 7.89
N LEU A 143 -14.67 13.81 8.35
CA LEU A 143 -14.92 12.41 8.74
C LEU A 143 -14.40 12.03 10.13
N ASP A 144 -13.14 12.33 10.42
CA ASP A 144 -12.48 12.04 11.68
C ASP A 144 -11.59 13.23 12.04
N SER A 145 -11.97 14.00 13.06
CA SER A 145 -11.28 15.23 13.44
C SER A 145 -9.90 15.02 14.08
N ASP A 146 -9.56 13.78 14.46
CA ASP A 146 -8.27 13.40 15.05
C ASP A 146 -7.73 12.12 14.37
N PRO A 147 -7.42 12.18 13.04
CA PRO A 147 -6.86 11.05 12.34
C PRO A 147 -5.38 10.88 12.74
N VAL A 148 -4.93 9.64 12.91
CA VAL A 148 -3.58 9.36 13.39
C VAL A 148 -2.60 9.33 12.24
N ILE A 149 -1.50 10.08 12.30
CA ILE A 149 -0.39 9.93 11.36
C ILE A 149 0.72 9.10 12.02
N ILE A 150 1.21 8.08 11.34
CA ILE A 150 2.35 7.26 11.76
C ILE A 150 3.45 7.41 10.73
N ASP A 151 4.67 7.68 11.19
CA ASP A 151 5.84 7.59 10.32
C ASP A 151 6.43 6.18 10.36
N GLY A 152 6.62 5.58 9.17
CA GLY A 152 7.08 4.21 9.03
C GLY A 152 8.50 3.97 9.53
N PHE A 153 9.36 5.00 9.51
CA PHE A 153 10.71 4.88 10.08
C PHE A 153 10.65 4.82 11.61
N ASP A 154 9.83 5.66 12.24
CA ASP A 154 9.64 5.65 13.70
C ASP A 154 8.99 4.35 14.16
N LEU A 155 7.94 3.88 13.46
CA LEU A 155 7.29 2.60 13.75
C LEU A 155 8.27 1.42 13.64
N ALA A 156 9.09 1.36 12.60
CA ALA A 156 10.04 0.27 12.43
C ALA A 156 11.20 0.33 13.44
N SER A 157 11.58 1.52 13.89
CA SER A 157 12.70 1.73 14.81
C SER A 157 12.34 1.48 16.27
N GLN A 158 11.11 1.82 16.67
CA GLN A 158 10.63 1.75 18.06
C GLN A 158 9.16 1.25 18.12
N PRO A 159 8.86 0.06 17.56
CA PRO A 159 7.48 -0.43 17.48
C PRO A 159 6.82 -0.61 18.85
N GLU A 160 7.60 -0.94 19.89
CA GLU A 160 7.15 -1.07 21.28
C GLU A 160 6.70 0.25 21.91
N VAL A 161 7.13 1.39 21.35
CA VAL A 161 6.72 2.72 21.78
C VAL A 161 5.54 3.23 20.95
N ILE A 162 5.60 3.03 19.63
CA ILE A 162 4.61 3.58 18.69
C ILE A 162 3.29 2.79 18.72
N LEU A 163 3.34 1.45 18.76
CA LEU A 163 2.12 0.65 18.70
C LEU A 163 1.18 0.88 19.89
N PRO A 164 1.62 0.89 21.16
CA PRO A 164 0.71 1.15 22.27
C PRO A 164 -0.03 2.48 22.12
N LYS A 165 0.67 3.56 21.71
CA LYS A 165 0.09 4.88 21.48
C LYS A 165 -0.91 4.87 20.33
N PHE A 166 -0.60 4.15 19.25
CA PHE A 166 -1.49 4.01 18.10
C PHE A 166 -2.80 3.33 18.49
N PHE A 167 -2.71 2.19 19.17
CA PHE A 167 -3.86 1.42 19.64
C PHE A 167 -4.71 2.21 20.66
N GLU A 168 -4.07 2.95 21.57
CA GLU A 168 -4.73 3.87 22.51
C GLU A 168 -5.53 4.95 21.78
N LYS A 169 -4.92 5.62 20.80
CA LYS A 169 -5.58 6.66 19.98
C LYS A 169 -6.80 6.14 19.22
N LEU A 170 -6.75 4.89 18.75
CA LEU A 170 -7.88 4.23 18.09
C LEU A 170 -8.96 3.72 19.07
N GLY A 171 -8.70 3.67 20.38
CA GLY A 171 -9.59 3.04 21.36
C GLY A 171 -9.64 1.52 21.22
N VAL A 172 -8.57 0.91 20.70
CA VAL A 172 -8.44 -0.54 20.52
C VAL A 172 -7.45 -1.08 21.55
N PRO A 173 -7.75 -2.18 22.28
CA PRO A 173 -6.81 -2.74 23.24
C PRO A 173 -5.50 -3.20 22.60
N TYR A 174 -4.38 -2.65 23.07
CA TYR A 174 -3.04 -3.11 22.69
C TYR A 174 -2.74 -4.49 23.30
N LYS A 175 -1.99 -5.31 22.56
CA LYS A 175 -1.40 -6.56 23.04
C LYS A 175 0.07 -6.58 22.65
N GLU A 176 0.94 -6.96 23.58
CA GLU A 176 2.39 -7.11 23.32
C GLU A 176 2.67 -8.10 22.18
N SER A 177 1.79 -9.10 22.01
CA SER A 177 1.85 -10.04 20.89
C SER A 177 1.72 -9.38 19.52
N TYR A 178 1.35 -8.10 19.40
CA TYR A 178 1.34 -7.39 18.11
C TYR A 178 2.74 -7.06 17.59
N LEU A 179 3.78 -7.20 18.42
CA LEU A 179 5.18 -7.05 18.01
C LEU A 179 5.75 -8.28 17.29
N GLN A 180 5.03 -9.41 17.36
CA GLN A 180 5.47 -10.68 16.78
C GLN A 180 4.31 -11.41 16.11
N TRP A 181 4.53 -11.95 14.92
CA TRP A 181 3.48 -12.68 14.18
C TRP A 181 4.05 -13.90 13.45
N ASN A 182 3.16 -14.73 12.93
CA ASN A 182 3.55 -15.89 12.13
C ASN A 182 3.82 -15.44 10.68
N GLY A 183 5.07 -15.55 10.24
CA GLY A 183 5.50 -15.26 8.87
C GLY A 183 5.16 -16.41 7.94
N ASP A 184 3.88 -16.59 7.66
CA ASP A 184 3.37 -17.67 6.81
C ASP A 184 2.44 -17.08 5.72
N PRO A 185 2.83 -17.17 4.43
CA PRO A 185 1.97 -16.75 3.32
C PRO A 185 0.59 -17.40 3.34
N GLU A 186 0.45 -18.63 3.81
CA GLU A 186 -0.86 -19.30 3.90
C GLU A 186 -1.81 -18.59 4.85
N LEU A 187 -1.28 -17.93 5.90
CA LEU A 187 -2.08 -17.12 6.80
C LEU A 187 -2.65 -15.91 6.08
N VAL A 188 -1.86 -15.24 5.23
CA VAL A 188 -2.35 -14.13 4.38
C VAL A 188 -3.46 -14.64 3.47
N TYR A 189 -3.25 -15.74 2.76
CA TYR A 189 -4.24 -16.28 1.81
C TYR A 189 -5.56 -16.69 2.46
N SER A 190 -5.50 -17.25 3.66
CA SER A 190 -6.66 -17.77 4.38
C SER A 190 -7.39 -16.74 5.24
N THR A 191 -6.79 -15.58 5.53
CA THR A 191 -7.37 -14.61 6.47
C THR A 191 -7.61 -13.22 5.89
N TRP A 192 -6.81 -12.76 4.92
CA TRP A 192 -6.97 -11.44 4.34
C TRP A 192 -8.15 -11.41 3.36
N ARG A 193 -8.91 -10.33 3.38
CA ARG A 193 -10.00 -10.11 2.42
C ARG A 193 -9.53 -9.12 1.36
N GLY A 194 -9.68 -9.47 0.09
CA GLY A 194 -9.24 -8.63 -1.01
C GLY A 194 -9.24 -9.37 -2.34
N SER A 195 -8.70 -8.73 -3.37
CA SER A 195 -8.61 -9.37 -4.68
C SER A 195 -7.54 -10.45 -4.73
N SER A 196 -7.74 -11.45 -5.58
CA SER A 196 -6.76 -12.51 -5.81
C SER A 196 -5.43 -11.97 -6.33
N GLU A 197 -5.49 -10.97 -7.19
CA GLU A 197 -4.32 -10.26 -7.69
C GLU A 197 -3.48 -9.69 -6.54
N PHE A 198 -4.06 -8.89 -5.64
CA PHE A 198 -3.28 -8.26 -4.56
C PHE A 198 -2.93 -9.22 -3.40
N VAL A 199 -3.89 -10.04 -2.95
CA VAL A 199 -3.69 -10.92 -1.79
C VAL A 199 -2.77 -12.09 -2.12
N ILE A 200 -2.87 -12.66 -3.33
CA ILE A 200 -2.15 -13.88 -3.69
C ILE A 200 -0.93 -13.59 -4.56
N LEU A 201 -1.10 -12.89 -5.69
CA LEU A 201 0.02 -12.61 -6.59
C LEU A 201 0.91 -11.52 -5.99
N GLY A 202 0.28 -10.44 -5.50
CA GLY A 202 0.93 -9.32 -4.84
C GLY A 202 1.85 -9.78 -3.73
N SER A 203 1.42 -10.73 -2.89
CA SER A 203 2.20 -11.31 -1.77
C SER A 203 3.51 -12.02 -2.17
N LYS A 204 3.65 -12.40 -3.44
CA LYS A 204 4.79 -13.18 -3.95
C LYS A 204 5.82 -12.31 -4.67
N THR A 205 5.49 -11.05 -4.88
CA THR A 205 6.40 -10.12 -5.54
C THR A 205 7.64 -9.88 -4.68
N THR A 206 8.75 -9.52 -5.33
CA THR A 206 10.00 -9.14 -4.65
C THR A 206 9.80 -7.93 -3.71
N ALA A 207 8.75 -7.14 -3.91
CA ALA A 207 8.39 -6.00 -3.09
C ALA A 207 7.76 -6.37 -1.74
N THR A 208 6.95 -7.43 -1.68
CA THR A 208 6.10 -7.72 -0.50
C THR A 208 6.37 -9.09 0.15
N SER A 209 7.00 -10.04 -0.54
CA SER A 209 7.22 -11.39 -0.03
C SER A 209 7.94 -11.40 1.32
N ARG A 210 8.95 -10.53 1.47
CA ARG A 210 9.66 -10.34 2.75
C ARG A 210 8.75 -9.86 3.88
N ALA A 211 7.73 -9.05 3.59
CA ALA A 211 6.77 -8.61 4.60
C ALA A 211 5.85 -9.75 5.02
N VAL A 212 5.42 -10.58 4.07
CA VAL A 212 4.55 -11.75 4.30
C VAL A 212 5.27 -12.83 5.13
N GLU A 213 6.56 -13.01 4.91
CA GLU A 213 7.41 -13.98 5.62
C GLU A 213 8.02 -13.42 6.91
N SER A 214 7.82 -12.13 7.19
CA SER A 214 8.35 -11.50 8.39
C SER A 214 7.67 -12.05 9.65
N THR A 215 8.35 -11.96 10.79
CA THR A 215 7.82 -12.40 12.09
C THR A 215 7.81 -11.28 13.13
N ARG A 216 8.35 -10.11 12.78
CA ARG A 216 8.49 -8.93 13.62
C ARG A 216 8.89 -7.72 12.76
N PHE A 217 8.90 -6.55 13.37
CA PHE A 217 9.50 -5.36 12.79
C PHE A 217 11.02 -5.52 12.66
N GLU A 218 11.56 -5.11 11.51
CA GLU A 218 13.00 -4.95 11.31
C GLU A 218 13.33 -3.46 11.33
N PRO A 219 14.34 -3.02 12.10
CA PRO A 219 14.75 -1.63 12.10
C PRO A 219 15.27 -1.23 10.70
N PRO A 220 15.09 0.04 10.29
CA PRO A 220 15.60 0.53 9.03
C PRO A 220 17.11 0.31 8.89
N LYS A 221 17.54 -0.19 7.72
CA LYS A 221 18.97 -0.43 7.43
C LYS A 221 19.75 0.85 7.11
N TYR A 222 19.04 1.89 6.69
CA TYR A 222 19.60 3.15 6.24
C TYR A 222 18.95 4.29 7.03
N PRO A 223 19.66 5.41 7.25
CA PRO A 223 19.07 6.59 7.89
C PRO A 223 17.83 7.11 7.14
N ARG A 224 16.93 7.75 7.90
CA ARG A 224 15.76 8.45 7.35
C ARG A 224 16.19 9.40 6.23
N GLY A 225 15.44 9.39 5.13
CA GLY A 225 15.70 10.25 3.99
C GLY A 225 16.94 9.87 3.18
N THR A 226 17.41 8.64 3.36
CA THR A 226 18.42 8.04 2.51
C THR A 226 17.91 6.73 1.93
N SER A 227 18.57 6.24 0.87
CA SER A 227 18.21 4.99 0.22
C SER A 227 19.45 4.13 0.05
N ARG A 228 19.27 2.95 -0.54
CA ARG A 228 20.40 2.09 -0.83
C ARG A 228 21.41 2.82 -1.73
N PRO A 229 22.73 2.73 -1.49
CA PRO A 229 23.72 3.44 -2.29
C PRO A 229 23.67 3.11 -3.79
N GLU A 230 23.24 1.90 -4.15
CA GLU A 230 23.07 1.47 -5.54
C GLU A 230 21.86 2.10 -6.25
N TRP A 231 20.88 2.61 -5.51
CA TRP A 231 19.68 3.26 -6.05
C TRP A 231 19.96 4.73 -6.31
N LYS A 232 20.54 5.04 -7.47
CA LYS A 232 20.85 6.41 -7.87
C LYS A 232 19.58 7.24 -8.01
N ILE A 233 19.61 8.47 -7.50
CA ILE A 233 18.56 9.46 -7.73
C ILE A 233 18.70 9.98 -9.15
N THR A 234 17.79 9.56 -10.02
CA THR A 234 17.64 10.09 -11.38
C THR A 234 16.85 11.39 -11.37
N ASP A 235 16.86 12.14 -12.47
CA ASP A 235 16.30 13.50 -12.51
C ASP A 235 14.80 13.54 -12.18
N GLU A 236 14.04 12.55 -12.63
CA GLU A 236 12.61 12.44 -12.31
C GLU A 236 12.36 12.11 -10.84
N LEU A 237 13.21 11.26 -10.24
CA LEU A 237 13.11 10.97 -8.82
C LEU A 237 13.41 12.23 -8.01
N LYS A 238 14.42 13.00 -8.42
CA LYS A 238 14.75 14.27 -7.77
C LYS A 238 13.56 15.22 -7.79
N GLU A 239 12.94 15.41 -8.96
CA GLU A 239 11.75 16.26 -9.11
C GLU A 239 10.61 15.80 -8.19
N TYR A 240 10.31 14.50 -8.16
CA TYR A 240 9.18 13.97 -7.39
C TYR A 240 9.44 14.02 -5.89
N ILE A 241 10.69 13.75 -5.47
CA ILE A 241 11.11 13.90 -4.08
C ILE A 241 10.93 15.35 -3.64
N GLU A 242 11.49 16.31 -4.39
CA GLU A 242 11.40 17.75 -4.07
C GLU A 242 9.95 18.23 -4.03
N GLY A 243 9.11 17.79 -4.98
CA GLY A 243 7.68 18.11 -4.99
C GLY A 243 6.87 17.50 -3.85
N ALA A 244 7.30 16.35 -3.34
CA ALA A 244 6.63 15.64 -2.24
C ALA A 244 7.02 16.16 -0.85
N MET A 245 8.20 16.75 -0.68
CA MET A 245 8.73 17.15 0.63
C MET A 245 7.80 18.06 1.43
N PRO A 246 7.19 19.13 0.88
CA PRO A 246 6.32 20.01 1.66
C PRO A 246 5.13 19.28 2.30
N TYR A 247 4.51 18.35 1.54
CA TYR A 247 3.39 17.55 2.05
C TYR A 247 3.83 16.56 3.12
N TYR A 248 4.99 15.92 2.92
CA TYR A 248 5.57 15.00 3.90
C TYR A 248 5.91 15.73 5.20
N GLU A 249 6.58 16.88 5.13
CA GLU A 249 7.02 17.64 6.31
C GLU A 249 5.84 18.04 7.19
N GLU A 250 4.75 18.55 6.59
CA GLU A 250 3.57 18.93 7.36
C GLU A 250 2.90 17.71 8.03
N MET A 251 2.76 16.59 7.32
CA MET A 251 2.24 15.36 7.94
C MET A 251 3.18 14.82 9.02
N TYR A 252 4.49 14.92 8.80
CA TYR A 252 5.51 14.47 9.75
C TYR A 252 5.51 15.28 11.04
N GLU A 253 5.28 16.60 10.98
CA GLU A 253 5.10 17.46 12.15
C GLU A 253 3.86 17.08 12.98
N ASN A 254 2.84 16.54 12.32
CA ASN A 254 1.58 16.10 12.95
C ASN A 254 1.54 14.61 13.30
N ARG A 255 2.67 13.90 13.17
CA ARG A 255 2.72 12.46 13.45
C ARG A 255 2.63 12.13 14.93
N LEU A 256 2.27 10.88 15.19
CA LEU A 256 2.34 10.27 16.51
C LEU A 256 3.80 10.19 16.99
N THR A 257 4.08 10.82 18.13
CA THR A 257 5.39 10.82 18.80
C THR A 257 5.39 9.98 20.05
#